data_AF-A0A2V9AXP7-F1
#
_entry.id   AF-A0A2V9AXP7-F1
#
_cell.length_a   1.000
_cell.length_b   1.000
_cell.length_c   1.000
_cell.angle_alpha   90.00
_cell.angle_beta   90.00
_cell.angle_gamma   90.00
#
_symmetry.space_group_name_H-M   'P 1'
#
loop_
_entity.id
_entity.type
_entity.pdbx_description
1 polymer ?
#
loop_
_entity_poly.entity_id
_entity_poly.type
_entity_poly.pdbx_seq_one_letter_code
_entity_poly.pdbx_strand_id
1 'polypeptide(L)'
;MAPPPTTQSKASTLHPAGWSENGEFLVSLGRRVRELRRRRGLTRKQVSQEAEVSERHLAQLEAGEGNISVVLLQRIARALSVPIGDLFSPQTDETTEKRLIQRFLEHLPQHRLEDVVFRLMRDFGHEEKMRRMRIALIGMRGAGKSTLGAKLAAETSNRFIELDQEIEKDTGMPLGEIFSLYGQSGFRAMEKRTLEKVLKENHRAVISAGGGVVSEKETFDYLLSRCYTVWIKARPEEHMSRVMAQGDFRPMAANDQAMEDLRRILEARESLYRKADLVLDTSGTSVEESFARLKATLQANLQ
;
A
#
# COMPACT_ATOMS: atom_id res chain seq x y z
N MET A 1 -38.69 -69.17 29.61
CA MET A 1 -38.99 -67.73 29.86
C MET A 1 -37.79 -67.11 30.54
N ALA A 2 -36.96 -66.45 29.74
CA ALA A 2 -35.81 -65.66 30.18
C ALA A 2 -36.04 -64.23 29.65
N PRO A 3 -35.81 -63.18 30.46
CA PRO A 3 -36.05 -61.81 30.02
C PRO A 3 -35.01 -61.40 28.98
N PRO A 4 -35.38 -60.66 27.93
CA PRO A 4 -34.42 -60.14 26.96
C PRO A 4 -33.63 -58.96 27.55
N PRO A 5 -32.42 -58.71 27.02
CA PRO A 5 -31.46 -57.77 27.59
C PRO A 5 -31.80 -56.31 27.27
N THR A 6 -31.51 -55.46 28.26
CA THR A 6 -31.45 -54.00 28.20
C THR A 6 -30.63 -53.52 27.00
N THR A 7 -31.28 -52.80 26.08
CA THR A 7 -30.60 -52.16 24.95
C THR A 7 -30.14 -50.77 25.36
N GLN A 8 -28.84 -50.55 25.19
CA GLN A 8 -28.10 -49.35 25.51
C GLN A 8 -28.53 -48.15 24.65
N SER A 9 -28.46 -46.98 25.29
CA SER A 9 -28.47 -45.62 24.75
C SER A 9 -27.72 -45.47 23.41
N LYS A 10 -28.46 -45.04 22.38
CA LYS A 10 -27.96 -44.19 21.29
C LYS A 10 -29.01 -43.11 21.00
N ALA A 11 -28.96 -42.02 21.77
CA ALA A 11 -29.61 -40.78 21.38
C ALA A 11 -28.74 -40.09 20.32
N SER A 12 -28.98 -40.41 19.05
CA SER A 12 -28.42 -39.71 17.90
C SER A 12 -29.32 -38.52 17.53
N THR A 13 -28.83 -37.32 17.86
CA THR A 13 -28.79 -36.11 17.02
C THR A 13 -29.96 -35.75 16.11
N LEU A 14 -30.49 -34.53 16.27
CA LEU A 14 -30.77 -33.59 15.16
C LEU A 14 -31.00 -32.16 15.70
N HIS A 15 -29.96 -31.32 15.65
CA HIS A 15 -30.11 -29.86 15.64
C HIS A 15 -30.20 -29.39 14.18
N PRO A 16 -31.24 -28.63 13.76
CA PRO A 16 -31.38 -28.21 12.37
C PRO A 16 -30.52 -26.97 12.05
N ALA A 17 -29.45 -27.18 11.28
CA ALA A 17 -28.45 -26.18 10.88
C ALA A 17 -28.85 -25.35 9.64
N GLY A 18 -30.03 -24.72 9.63
CA GLY A 18 -30.49 -23.90 8.49
C GLY A 18 -31.17 -22.56 8.85
N TRP A 19 -31.32 -22.26 10.14
CA TRP A 19 -32.15 -21.14 10.63
C TRP A 19 -31.36 -20.00 11.31
N SER A 20 -30.02 -20.02 11.32
CA SER A 20 -29.24 -19.02 12.09
C SER A 20 -28.81 -17.79 11.27
N GLU A 21 -28.30 -17.94 10.05
CA GLU A 21 -27.69 -16.81 9.33
C GLU A 21 -28.72 -15.86 8.68
N ASN A 22 -29.75 -16.42 8.04
CA ASN A 22 -30.84 -15.64 7.46
C ASN A 22 -31.69 -14.93 8.55
N GLY A 23 -31.83 -15.54 9.73
CA GLY A 23 -32.54 -14.94 10.85
C GLY A 23 -31.79 -13.73 11.43
N GLU A 24 -30.48 -13.84 11.62
CA GLU A 24 -29.63 -12.73 12.07
C GLU A 24 -29.65 -11.54 11.10
N PHE A 25 -29.60 -11.82 9.79
CA PHE A 25 -29.71 -10.81 8.75
C PHE A 25 -31.06 -10.06 8.80
N LEU A 26 -32.19 -10.79 8.87
CA LEU A 26 -33.52 -10.18 8.91
C LEU A 26 -33.72 -9.35 10.19
N VAL A 27 -33.22 -9.81 11.33
CA VAL A 27 -33.25 -9.06 12.60
C VAL A 27 -32.44 -7.76 12.50
N SER A 28 -31.26 -7.81 11.87
CA SER A 28 -30.43 -6.61 11.64
C SER A 28 -31.13 -5.60 10.72
N LEU A 29 -31.67 -6.07 9.59
CA LEU A 29 -32.44 -5.26 8.65
C LEU A 29 -33.67 -4.62 9.31
N GLY A 30 -34.42 -5.40 10.09
CA GLY A 30 -35.59 -4.91 10.83
C GLY A 30 -35.24 -3.83 11.85
N ARG A 31 -34.14 -4.02 12.60
CA ARG A 31 -33.60 -3.02 13.52
C ARG A 31 -33.24 -1.72 12.78
N ARG A 32 -32.61 -1.83 11.60
CA ARG A 32 -32.21 -0.68 10.79
C ARG A 32 -33.39 0.11 10.26
N VAL A 33 -34.40 -0.55 9.72
CA VAL A 33 -35.66 0.09 9.26
C VAL A 33 -36.33 0.84 10.41
N ARG A 34 -36.45 0.20 11.58
CA ARG A 34 -37.02 0.81 12.79
C ARG A 34 -36.26 2.06 13.22
N GLU A 35 -34.94 2.00 13.16
CA GLU A 35 -34.08 3.12 13.57
C GLU A 35 -34.18 4.30 12.60
N LEU A 36 -34.06 4.07 11.29
CA LEU A 36 -34.19 5.11 10.27
C LEU A 36 -35.55 5.81 10.35
N ARG A 37 -36.61 5.05 10.64
CA ARG A 37 -37.94 5.58 10.89
C ARG A 37 -37.97 6.48 12.13
N ARG A 38 -37.44 6.01 13.26
CA ARG A 38 -37.40 6.76 14.53
C ARG A 38 -36.57 8.04 14.44
N ARG A 39 -35.41 8.00 13.78
CA ARG A 39 -34.55 9.18 13.55
C ARG A 39 -35.27 10.28 12.78
N ARG A 40 -36.24 9.92 11.94
CA ARG A 40 -37.07 10.85 11.17
C ARG A 40 -38.39 11.24 11.86
N GLY A 41 -38.63 10.78 13.09
CA GLY A 41 -39.86 11.08 13.83
C GLY A 41 -41.12 10.45 13.23
N LEU A 42 -40.98 9.44 12.36
CA LEU A 42 -42.10 8.82 11.66
C LEU A 42 -42.73 7.69 12.48
N THR A 43 -44.05 7.64 12.51
CA THR A 43 -44.82 6.50 13.04
C THR A 43 -44.82 5.34 12.04
N ARG A 44 -45.09 4.11 12.53
CA ARG A 44 -45.24 2.95 11.63
C ARG A 44 -46.38 3.19 10.63
N LYS A 45 -47.52 3.69 11.10
CA LYS A 45 -48.67 4.08 10.27
C LYS A 45 -48.29 5.01 9.11
N GLN A 46 -47.50 6.05 9.37
CA GLN A 46 -47.05 7.00 8.34
C GLN A 46 -46.19 6.31 7.27
N VAL A 47 -45.19 5.54 7.68
CA VAL A 47 -44.33 4.81 6.73
C VAL A 47 -45.11 3.73 5.98
N SER A 48 -46.05 3.05 6.65
CA SER A 48 -46.85 2.02 6.00
C SER A 48 -47.80 2.60 4.93
N GLN A 49 -48.35 3.79 5.18
CA GLN A 49 -49.19 4.49 4.21
C GLN A 49 -48.36 4.94 3.00
N GLU A 50 -47.21 5.57 3.24
CA GLU A 50 -46.31 6.07 2.19
C GLU A 50 -45.67 4.94 1.37
N ALA A 51 -45.31 3.82 2.01
CA ALA A 51 -44.77 2.64 1.34
C ALA A 51 -45.86 1.73 0.75
N GLU A 52 -47.15 2.08 0.92
CA GLU A 52 -48.31 1.31 0.49
C GLU A 52 -48.20 -0.18 0.95
N VAL A 53 -47.96 -0.36 2.24
CA VAL A 53 -47.88 -1.66 2.93
C VAL A 53 -48.79 -1.68 4.14
N SER A 54 -49.17 -2.87 4.63
CA SER A 54 -49.90 -2.95 5.89
C SER A 54 -48.98 -2.58 7.05
N GLU A 55 -49.53 -1.90 8.07
CA GLU A 55 -48.78 -1.58 9.30
C GLU A 55 -48.29 -2.87 10.00
N ARG A 56 -49.05 -3.97 9.88
CA ARG A 56 -48.65 -5.30 10.34
C ARG A 56 -47.40 -5.83 9.62
N HIS A 57 -47.33 -5.72 8.30
CA HIS A 57 -46.15 -6.16 7.54
C HIS A 57 -44.91 -5.32 7.86
N LEU A 58 -45.09 -4.01 8.07
CA LEU A 58 -43.99 -3.15 8.53
C LEU A 58 -43.53 -3.52 9.95
N ALA A 59 -44.45 -3.89 10.84
CA ALA A 59 -44.11 -4.37 12.18
C ALA A 59 -43.34 -5.70 12.16
N GLN A 60 -43.73 -6.64 11.30
CA GLN A 60 -43.03 -7.92 11.10
C GLN A 60 -41.62 -7.70 10.54
N LEU A 61 -41.49 -6.86 9.51
CA LEU A 61 -40.18 -6.45 9.00
C LEU A 61 -39.30 -5.88 10.11
N GLU A 62 -39.81 -4.92 10.89
CA GLU A 62 -39.04 -4.32 11.98
C GLU A 62 -38.69 -5.29 13.10
N ALA A 63 -39.43 -6.40 13.25
CA ALA A 63 -39.13 -7.47 14.18
C ALA A 63 -38.09 -8.46 13.62
N GLY A 64 -37.78 -8.38 12.33
CA GLY A 64 -36.95 -9.36 11.63
C GLY A 64 -37.68 -10.65 11.31
N GLU A 65 -39.00 -10.60 11.23
CA GLU A 65 -39.85 -11.77 11.00
C GLU A 65 -40.28 -11.86 9.54
N GLY A 66 -40.03 -13.02 8.93
CA GLY A 66 -40.50 -13.36 7.60
C GLY A 66 -39.68 -12.76 6.46
N ASN A 67 -39.87 -13.31 5.26
CA ASN A 67 -39.20 -12.82 4.06
C ASN A 67 -39.96 -11.63 3.48
N ILE A 68 -39.20 -10.60 3.10
CA ILE A 68 -39.72 -9.41 2.43
C ILE A 68 -39.23 -9.37 0.99
N SER A 69 -40.11 -8.98 0.06
CA SER A 69 -39.68 -8.79 -1.33
C SER A 69 -38.79 -7.56 -1.46
N VAL A 70 -37.81 -7.62 -2.36
CA VAL A 70 -36.90 -6.50 -2.64
C VAL A 70 -37.65 -5.25 -3.13
N VAL A 71 -38.77 -5.45 -3.85
CA VAL A 71 -39.66 -4.37 -4.29
C VAL A 71 -40.33 -3.68 -3.10
N LEU A 72 -40.73 -4.44 -2.09
CA LEU A 72 -41.31 -3.88 -0.87
C LEU A 72 -40.27 -3.10 -0.07
N LEU A 73 -39.05 -3.63 0.04
CA LEU A 73 -37.91 -2.94 0.65
C LEU A 73 -37.61 -1.62 -0.07
N GLN A 74 -37.69 -1.58 -1.40
CA GLN A 74 -37.48 -0.36 -2.16
C GLN A 74 -38.57 0.69 -1.86
N ARG A 75 -39.84 0.29 -1.76
CA ARG A 75 -40.95 1.19 -1.38
C ARG A 75 -40.76 1.75 0.02
N ILE A 76 -40.34 0.90 0.97
CA ILE A 76 -40.04 1.32 2.34
C ILE A 76 -38.82 2.27 2.38
N ALA A 77 -37.76 2.00 1.61
CA ALA A 77 -36.62 2.90 1.49
C ALA A 77 -37.02 4.28 0.96
N ARG A 78 -37.88 4.34 -0.07
CA ARG A 78 -38.45 5.59 -0.61
C ARG A 78 -39.30 6.32 0.42
N ALA A 79 -40.19 5.62 1.12
CA ALA A 79 -41.01 6.19 2.19
C ALA A 79 -40.18 6.73 3.36
N LEU A 80 -39.01 6.14 3.60
CA LEU A 80 -38.03 6.61 4.58
C LEU A 80 -37.08 7.67 4.01
N SER A 81 -37.21 8.05 2.73
CA SER A 81 -36.31 8.97 2.03
C SER A 81 -34.82 8.61 2.21
N VAL A 82 -34.49 7.34 1.98
CA VAL A 82 -33.12 6.82 1.95
C VAL A 82 -32.85 6.02 0.68
N PRO A 83 -31.60 5.97 0.19
CA PRO A 83 -31.15 4.93 -0.72
C PRO A 83 -31.41 3.54 -0.13
N ILE A 84 -31.75 2.56 -0.99
CA ILE A 84 -32.02 1.18 -0.53
C ILE A 84 -30.79 0.54 0.15
N GLY A 85 -29.57 0.94 -0.24
CA GLY A 85 -28.33 0.48 0.37
C GLY A 85 -28.19 0.85 1.85
N ASP A 86 -28.79 1.97 2.28
CA ASP A 86 -28.73 2.43 3.67
C ASP A 86 -29.53 1.52 4.62
N LEU A 87 -30.45 0.70 4.09
CA LEU A 87 -31.15 -0.32 4.85
C LEU A 87 -30.23 -1.49 5.25
N PHE A 88 -29.13 -1.68 4.53
CA PHE A 88 -28.19 -2.78 4.72
C PHE A 88 -26.84 -2.35 5.27
N SER A 89 -26.52 -1.05 5.25
CA SER A 89 -25.28 -0.57 5.85
C SER A 89 -25.28 -0.86 7.36
N PRO A 90 -24.34 -1.65 7.87
CA PRO A 90 -24.20 -1.82 9.31
C PRO A 90 -23.93 -0.46 9.93
N GLN A 91 -24.53 -0.21 11.10
CA GLN A 91 -23.96 0.77 12.02
C GLN A 91 -22.65 0.23 12.59
N THR A 92 -21.65 0.08 11.74
CA THR A 92 -20.29 0.25 12.24
C THR A 92 -20.13 1.74 12.42
N ASP A 93 -19.78 2.16 13.63
CA ASP A 93 -19.43 3.53 13.99
C ASP A 93 -18.49 4.14 12.94
N GLU A 94 -19.05 4.76 11.91
CA GLU A 94 -18.30 5.63 11.05
C GLU A 94 -18.03 6.88 11.87
N THR A 95 -16.85 6.85 12.49
CA THR A 95 -16.30 7.99 13.21
C THR A 95 -16.35 9.22 12.30
N THR A 96 -16.42 10.40 12.92
CA THR A 96 -16.49 11.67 12.18
C THR A 96 -15.38 11.77 11.15
N GLU A 97 -14.20 11.25 11.48
CA GLU A 97 -13.02 11.19 10.62
C GLU A 97 -13.25 10.34 9.36
N LYS A 98 -13.85 9.15 9.48
CA LYS A 98 -14.16 8.30 8.31
C LYS A 98 -15.11 8.99 7.34
N ARG A 99 -16.14 9.66 7.86
CA ARG A 99 -17.10 10.43 7.04
C ARG A 99 -16.44 11.64 6.37
N LEU A 100 -15.53 12.32 7.06
CA LEU A 100 -14.74 13.42 6.47
C LEU A 100 -13.84 12.93 5.33
N ILE A 101 -13.17 11.78 5.52
CA ILE A 101 -12.32 11.18 4.48
C ILE A 101 -13.15 10.78 3.27
N GLN A 102 -14.28 10.09 3.45
CA GLN A 102 -15.15 9.72 2.32
C GLN A 102 -15.62 10.95 1.53
N ARG A 103 -16.12 11.99 2.21
CA ARG A 103 -16.53 13.24 1.54
C ARG A 103 -15.36 13.91 0.81
N PHE A 104 -14.17 13.91 1.40
CA PHE A 104 -12.98 14.46 0.75
C PHE A 104 -12.63 13.69 -0.53
N LEU A 105 -12.70 12.36 -0.49
CA LEU A 105 -12.42 11.50 -1.64
C LEU A 105 -13.46 11.65 -2.76
N GLU A 106 -14.74 11.81 -2.43
CA GLU A 106 -15.83 12.00 -3.41
C GLU A 106 -15.64 13.25 -4.28
N HIS A 107 -15.04 14.31 -3.74
CA HIS A 107 -14.83 15.58 -4.43
C HIS A 107 -13.43 15.70 -5.04
N LEU A 108 -12.59 14.67 -4.89
CA LEU A 108 -11.22 14.70 -5.38
C LEU A 108 -11.19 14.41 -6.89
N PRO A 109 -10.49 15.23 -7.70
CA PRO A 109 -10.31 14.93 -9.12
C PRO A 109 -9.60 13.59 -9.32
N GLN A 110 -10.04 12.81 -10.31
CA GLN A 110 -9.51 11.45 -10.57
C GLN A 110 -7.97 11.42 -10.70
N HIS A 111 -7.38 12.43 -11.35
CA HIS A 111 -5.92 12.52 -11.52
C HIS A 111 -5.15 12.72 -10.20
N ARG A 112 -5.80 13.21 -9.14
CA ARG A 112 -5.18 13.33 -7.80
C ARG A 112 -5.47 12.13 -6.92
N LEU A 113 -6.46 11.31 -7.28
CA LEU A 113 -6.85 10.15 -6.50
C LEU A 113 -5.72 9.12 -6.47
N GLU A 114 -5.00 8.95 -7.58
CA GLU A 114 -3.81 8.10 -7.64
C GLU A 114 -2.75 8.53 -6.64
N ASP A 115 -2.43 9.83 -6.57
CA ASP A 115 -1.44 10.37 -5.62
C ASP A 115 -1.88 10.18 -4.16
N VAL A 116 -3.18 10.35 -3.88
CA VAL A 116 -3.74 10.18 -2.53
C VAL A 116 -3.73 8.72 -2.12
N VAL A 117 -4.20 7.82 -2.98
CA VAL A 117 -4.15 6.36 -2.74
C VAL A 117 -2.71 5.92 -2.52
N PHE A 118 -1.78 6.40 -3.36
CA PHE A 118 -0.36 6.10 -3.23
C PHE A 118 0.20 6.50 -1.86
N ARG A 119 -0.07 7.74 -1.41
CA ARG A 119 0.37 8.20 -0.08
C ARG A 119 -0.28 7.42 1.05
N LEU A 120 -1.59 7.15 0.96
CA LEU A 120 -2.30 6.36 1.97
C LEU A 120 -1.75 4.94 2.08
N MET A 121 -1.46 4.29 0.94
CA MET A 121 -0.85 2.96 0.94
C MET A 121 0.57 2.98 1.49
N ARG A 122 1.37 4.01 1.15
CA ARG A 122 2.74 4.18 1.63
C ARG A 122 2.81 4.40 3.14
N ASP A 123 1.91 5.23 3.66
CA ASP A 123 1.97 5.75 5.04
C ASP A 123 1.08 4.94 6.00
N PHE A 124 0.03 4.27 5.52
CA PHE A 124 -0.97 3.57 6.35
C PHE A 124 -1.41 2.20 5.81
N GLY A 125 -0.84 1.71 4.71
CA GLY A 125 -1.22 0.41 4.14
C GLY A 125 -0.88 -0.75 5.08
N HIS A 126 -1.62 -1.87 4.98
CA HIS A 126 -1.31 -3.11 5.72
C HIS A 126 0.13 -3.64 5.49
N GLU A 127 0.79 -3.17 4.44
CA GLU A 127 2.17 -3.48 4.11
C GLU A 127 3.21 -2.54 4.75
N GLU A 128 2.82 -1.53 5.54
CA GLU A 128 3.76 -0.58 6.16
C GLU A 128 4.86 -1.31 6.95
N LYS A 129 4.49 -2.35 7.70
CA LYS A 129 5.45 -3.20 8.42
C LYS A 129 6.42 -3.91 7.46
N MET A 130 5.93 -4.42 6.33
CA MET A 130 6.73 -5.09 5.30
C MET A 130 7.61 -4.10 4.52
N ARG A 131 7.16 -2.86 4.39
CA ARG A 131 7.88 -1.75 3.78
C ARG A 131 9.06 -1.35 4.66
N ARG A 132 8.85 -1.22 5.96
CA ARG A 132 9.89 -0.95 6.97
C ARG A 132 10.97 -2.04 7.05
N MET A 133 10.67 -3.27 6.62
CA MET A 133 11.64 -4.37 6.57
C MET A 133 12.53 -4.38 5.32
N ARG A 134 12.20 -3.58 4.30
CA ARG A 134 12.94 -3.47 3.04
C ARG A 134 13.50 -2.06 2.91
N ILE A 135 14.81 -1.92 3.00
CA ILE A 135 15.47 -0.62 2.94
C ILE A 135 16.01 -0.40 1.54
N ALA A 136 15.51 0.59 0.82
CA ALA A 136 15.97 0.93 -0.53
C ALA A 136 16.81 2.21 -0.52
N LEU A 137 18.07 2.09 -0.93
CA LEU A 137 19.00 3.20 -1.09
C LEU A 137 18.88 3.77 -2.50
N ILE A 138 18.55 5.05 -2.60
CA ILE A 138 18.48 5.80 -3.86
C ILE A 138 19.48 6.95 -3.85
N GLY A 139 19.88 7.41 -5.03
CA GLY A 139 20.84 8.49 -5.19
C GLY A 139 21.78 8.27 -6.37
N MET A 140 22.51 9.31 -6.75
CA MET A 140 23.42 9.24 -7.91
C MET A 140 24.55 8.21 -7.70
N ARG A 141 25.17 7.78 -8.80
CA ARG A 141 26.40 6.98 -8.74
C ARG A 141 27.47 7.76 -7.94
N GLY A 142 28.33 7.07 -7.20
CA GLY A 142 29.28 7.72 -6.29
C GLY A 142 28.69 8.23 -4.97
N ALA A 143 27.37 8.18 -4.75
CA ALA A 143 26.77 8.59 -3.47
C ALA A 143 27.23 7.75 -2.26
N GLY A 144 27.74 6.54 -2.49
CA GLY A 144 28.09 5.59 -1.42
C GLY A 144 27.01 4.55 -1.12
N LYS A 145 25.99 4.38 -1.98
CA LYS A 145 24.92 3.39 -1.81
C LYS A 145 25.43 1.98 -1.61
N SER A 146 26.35 1.51 -2.46
CA SER A 146 26.87 0.14 -2.37
C SER A 146 27.66 -0.08 -1.08
N THR A 147 28.50 0.89 -0.69
CA THR A 147 29.29 0.84 0.55
C THR A 147 28.41 0.85 1.80
N LEU A 148 27.49 1.82 1.91
CA LEU A 148 26.60 1.93 3.07
C LEU A 148 25.57 0.80 3.11
N GLY A 149 25.08 0.36 1.95
CA GLY A 149 24.14 -0.74 1.81
C GLY A 149 24.72 -2.07 2.22
N ALA A 150 25.94 -2.40 1.78
CA ALA A 150 26.64 -3.61 2.20
C ALA A 150 26.89 -3.63 3.72
N LYS A 151 27.34 -2.50 4.30
CA LYS A 151 27.50 -2.38 5.76
C LYS A 151 26.18 -2.55 6.52
N LEU A 152 25.10 -1.93 6.04
CA LEU A 152 23.78 -2.03 6.66
C LEU A 152 23.21 -3.44 6.60
N ALA A 153 23.38 -4.11 5.46
CA ALA A 153 22.96 -5.49 5.27
C ALA A 153 23.70 -6.44 6.23
N ALA A 154 25.03 -6.29 6.36
CA ALA A 154 25.84 -7.07 7.27
C ALA A 154 25.41 -6.87 8.74
N GLU A 155 25.25 -5.62 9.18
CA GLU A 155 24.84 -5.28 10.55
C GLU A 155 23.44 -5.83 10.89
N THR A 156 22.52 -5.78 9.92
CA THR A 156 21.12 -6.20 10.13
C THR A 156 20.86 -7.66 9.75
N SER A 157 21.90 -8.42 9.39
CA SER A 157 21.79 -9.81 8.92
C SER A 157 20.80 -9.98 7.76
N ASN A 158 20.72 -8.99 6.87
CA ASN A 158 19.86 -9.00 5.69
C ASN A 158 20.67 -9.18 4.42
N ARG A 159 20.02 -9.58 3.32
CA ARG A 159 20.65 -9.63 2.01
C ARG A 159 20.86 -8.22 1.46
N PHE A 160 22.06 -7.95 0.93
CA PHE A 160 22.32 -6.77 0.10
C PHE A 160 22.06 -7.11 -1.36
N ILE A 161 21.29 -6.28 -2.07
CA ILE A 161 20.90 -6.49 -3.46
C ILE A 161 21.15 -5.20 -4.24
N GLU A 162 21.96 -5.29 -5.29
CA GLU A 162 22.13 -4.20 -6.25
C GLU A 162 21.27 -4.49 -7.48
N LEU A 163 20.29 -3.63 -7.77
CA LEU A 163 19.36 -3.88 -8.88
C LEU A 163 20.09 -4.00 -10.22
N ASP A 164 21.09 -3.15 -10.44
CA ASP A 164 21.93 -3.18 -11.63
C ASP A 164 22.58 -4.57 -11.84
N GLN A 165 23.10 -5.20 -10.78
CA GLN A 165 23.71 -6.54 -10.85
C GLN A 165 22.67 -7.64 -11.05
N GLU A 166 21.48 -7.53 -10.42
CA GLU A 166 20.41 -8.50 -10.66
C GLU A 166 19.85 -8.39 -12.08
N ILE A 167 19.84 -7.21 -12.69
CA ILE A 167 19.48 -7.03 -14.12
C ILE A 167 20.52 -7.73 -15.00
N GLU A 168 21.82 -7.50 -14.78
CA GLU A 168 22.88 -8.16 -15.55
C GLU A 168 22.81 -9.68 -15.41
N LYS A 169 22.53 -10.17 -14.20
CA LYS A 169 22.36 -11.61 -13.92
C LYS A 169 21.12 -12.20 -14.59
N ASP A 170 19.99 -11.50 -14.57
CA ASP A 170 18.75 -11.98 -15.17
C ASP A 170 18.79 -11.98 -16.70
N THR A 171 19.56 -11.07 -17.30
CA THR A 171 19.72 -10.93 -18.75
C THR A 171 20.92 -11.71 -19.31
N GLY A 172 21.91 -12.00 -18.48
CA GLY A 172 23.21 -12.56 -18.90
C GLY A 172 24.07 -11.57 -19.68
N MET A 173 23.75 -10.27 -19.65
CA MET A 173 24.41 -9.22 -20.43
C MET A 173 24.88 -8.08 -19.51
N PRO A 174 26.08 -7.51 -19.72
CA PRO A 174 26.48 -6.29 -19.05
C PRO A 174 25.55 -5.11 -19.38
N LEU A 175 25.37 -4.17 -18.45
CA LEU A 175 24.48 -3.02 -18.65
C LEU A 175 24.80 -2.23 -19.93
N GLY A 176 26.08 -2.09 -20.27
CA GLY A 176 26.52 -1.40 -21.50
C GLY A 176 25.97 -2.03 -22.77
N GLU A 177 25.89 -3.36 -22.83
CA GLU A 177 25.30 -4.09 -23.96
C GLU A 177 23.78 -3.94 -23.97
N ILE A 178 23.14 -3.97 -22.79
CA ILE A 178 21.69 -3.74 -22.67
C ILE A 178 21.31 -2.37 -23.24
N PHE A 179 22.03 -1.31 -22.86
CA PHE A 179 21.80 0.03 -23.39
C PHE A 179 22.05 0.11 -24.90
N SER A 180 23.06 -0.60 -25.41
CA SER A 180 23.42 -0.59 -26.83
C SER A 180 22.38 -1.32 -27.69
N LEU A 181 21.87 -2.46 -27.22
CA LEU A 181 20.95 -3.33 -27.96
C LEU A 181 19.48 -2.93 -27.80
N TYR A 182 19.07 -2.57 -26.59
CA TYR A 182 17.66 -2.34 -26.25
C TYR A 182 17.34 -0.88 -25.94
N GLY A 183 18.35 -0.01 -25.93
CA GLY A 183 18.19 1.39 -25.60
C GLY A 183 17.76 1.62 -24.15
N GLN A 184 17.46 2.88 -23.85
CA GLN A 184 17.07 3.29 -22.50
C GLN A 184 15.69 2.71 -22.11
N SER A 185 14.72 2.70 -23.02
CA SER A 185 13.38 2.17 -22.76
C SER A 185 13.38 0.68 -22.42
N GLY A 186 14.19 -0.12 -23.12
CA GLY A 186 14.36 -1.53 -22.83
C GLY A 186 14.97 -1.76 -21.44
N PHE A 187 16.02 -1.01 -21.10
CA PHE A 187 16.60 -1.03 -19.76
C PHE A 187 15.56 -0.69 -18.68
N ARG A 188 14.70 0.32 -18.89
CA ARG A 188 13.65 0.68 -17.92
C ARG A 188 12.62 -0.41 -17.69
N ALA A 189 12.20 -1.09 -18.76
CA ALA A 189 11.29 -2.22 -18.65
C ALA A 189 11.93 -3.36 -17.84
N MET A 190 13.21 -3.63 -18.06
CA MET A 190 13.98 -4.62 -17.30
C MET A 190 14.17 -4.20 -15.84
N GLU A 191 14.51 -2.93 -15.57
CA GLU A 191 14.67 -2.36 -14.23
C GLU A 191 13.40 -2.52 -13.40
N LYS A 192 12.22 -2.22 -13.97
CA LYS A 192 10.92 -2.42 -13.33
C LYS A 192 10.66 -3.89 -13.00
N ARG A 193 10.83 -4.78 -13.99
CA ARG A 193 10.60 -6.22 -13.82
C ARG A 193 11.50 -6.85 -12.76
N THR A 194 12.79 -6.49 -12.76
CA THR A 194 13.75 -6.97 -11.77
C THR A 194 13.41 -6.45 -10.38
N LEU A 195 13.02 -5.18 -10.25
CA LEU A 195 12.56 -4.64 -8.97
C LEU A 195 11.34 -5.40 -8.42
N GLU A 196 10.31 -5.64 -9.25
CA GLU A 196 9.13 -6.42 -8.87
C GLU A 196 9.48 -7.83 -8.40
N LYS A 197 10.37 -8.51 -9.14
CA LYS A 197 10.87 -9.84 -8.77
C LYS A 197 11.62 -9.82 -7.44
N VAL A 198 12.59 -8.92 -7.28
CA VAL A 198 13.39 -8.79 -6.05
C VAL A 198 12.49 -8.54 -4.84
N LEU A 199 11.52 -7.64 -4.96
CA LEU A 199 10.61 -7.32 -3.86
C LEU A 199 9.63 -8.45 -3.54
N LYS A 200 9.25 -9.26 -4.53
CA LYS A 200 8.41 -10.45 -4.32
C LYS A 200 9.17 -11.57 -3.60
N GLU A 201 10.44 -11.78 -3.93
CA GLU A 201 11.26 -12.87 -3.40
C GLU A 201 11.89 -12.56 -2.04
N ASN A 202 12.03 -11.27 -1.69
CA ASN A 202 12.76 -10.86 -0.49
C ASN A 202 11.86 -10.03 0.45
N HIS A 203 11.43 -10.65 1.56
CA HIS A 203 10.63 -9.97 2.58
C HIS A 203 11.44 -9.01 3.47
N ARG A 204 12.76 -9.23 3.60
CA ARG A 204 13.71 -8.34 4.29
C ARG A 204 14.99 -8.24 3.47
N ALA A 205 15.39 -7.02 3.10
CA ALA A 205 16.56 -6.79 2.26
C ALA A 205 17.01 -5.33 2.34
N VAL A 206 18.28 -5.10 2.01
CA VAL A 206 18.82 -3.78 1.68
C VAL A 206 19.05 -3.74 0.17
N ILE A 207 18.40 -2.81 -0.52
CA ILE A 207 18.37 -2.72 -1.98
C ILE A 207 19.07 -1.44 -2.40
N SER A 208 20.00 -1.50 -3.35
CA SER A 208 20.58 -0.32 -4.01
C SER A 208 19.95 -0.19 -5.39
N ALA A 209 19.25 0.92 -5.64
CA ALA A 209 18.65 1.20 -6.93
C ALA A 209 19.56 2.10 -7.78
N GLY A 210 19.51 1.92 -9.10
CA GLY A 210 20.24 2.75 -10.05
C GLY A 210 19.88 4.23 -9.91
N GLY A 211 20.83 5.12 -10.18
CA GLY A 211 20.63 6.57 -10.01
C GLY A 211 19.48 7.12 -10.86
N GLY A 212 19.16 6.45 -11.96
CA GLY A 212 18.07 6.83 -12.86
C GLY A 212 16.67 6.41 -12.43
N VAL A 213 16.51 5.54 -11.42
CA VAL A 213 15.21 4.96 -11.04
C VAL A 213 14.14 6.02 -10.79
N VAL A 214 14.54 7.16 -10.21
CA VAL A 214 13.64 8.26 -9.85
C VAL A 214 13.02 8.97 -11.06
N SER A 215 13.63 8.82 -12.24
CA SER A 215 13.13 9.43 -13.49
C SER A 215 11.97 8.62 -14.09
N GLU A 216 11.80 7.36 -13.70
CA GLU A 216 10.70 6.51 -14.15
C GLU A 216 9.60 6.49 -13.08
N LYS A 217 8.52 7.24 -13.32
CA LYS A 217 7.44 7.41 -12.32
C LYS A 217 6.90 6.08 -11.81
N GLU A 218 6.57 5.15 -12.71
CA GLU A 218 5.97 3.86 -12.32
C GLU A 218 6.91 3.03 -11.42
N THR A 219 8.17 2.89 -11.82
CA THR A 219 9.17 2.13 -11.06
C THR A 219 9.46 2.78 -9.72
N PHE A 220 9.56 4.11 -9.70
CA PHE A 220 9.87 4.84 -8.48
C PHE A 220 8.70 4.82 -7.49
N ASP A 221 7.47 5.00 -7.96
CA ASP A 221 6.27 4.87 -7.12
C ASP A 221 6.19 3.43 -6.57
N TYR A 222 6.44 2.42 -7.41
CA TYR A 222 6.49 1.03 -6.92
C TYR A 222 7.53 0.83 -5.82
N LEU A 223 8.74 1.38 -5.97
CA LEU A 223 9.79 1.34 -4.95
C LEU A 223 9.36 2.02 -3.64
N LEU A 224 8.84 3.24 -3.74
CA LEU A 224 8.40 4.06 -2.59
C LEU A 224 7.27 3.40 -1.81
N SER A 225 6.32 2.74 -2.49
CA SER A 225 5.19 2.07 -1.84
C SER A 225 5.58 0.77 -1.12
N ARG A 226 6.69 0.12 -1.52
CA ARG A 226 7.08 -1.21 -1.03
C ARG A 226 8.34 -1.24 -0.17
N CYS A 227 9.13 -0.17 -0.17
CA CYS A 227 10.36 -0.05 0.61
C CYS A 227 10.38 1.23 1.46
N TYR A 228 11.08 1.16 2.60
CA TYR A 228 11.57 2.35 3.28
C TYR A 228 12.78 2.90 2.51
N THR A 229 12.62 4.08 1.94
CA THR A 229 13.57 4.66 0.99
C THR A 229 14.50 5.67 1.66
N VAL A 230 15.79 5.54 1.40
CA VAL A 230 16.82 6.44 1.90
C VAL A 230 17.55 7.06 0.72
N TRP A 231 17.42 8.38 0.57
CA TRP A 231 18.21 9.14 -0.38
C TRP A 231 19.60 9.40 0.21
N ILE A 232 20.61 8.77 -0.40
CA ILE A 232 22.02 9.04 -0.11
C ILE A 232 22.47 10.22 -0.98
N LYS A 233 22.70 11.35 -0.34
CA LYS A 233 23.13 12.62 -0.95
C LYS A 233 24.64 12.80 -0.75
N ALA A 234 25.30 13.35 -1.76
CA ALA A 234 26.66 13.85 -1.68
C ALA A 234 26.79 15.11 -2.54
N ARG A 235 27.86 15.88 -2.34
CA ARG A 235 28.20 17.02 -3.21
C ARG A 235 28.57 16.52 -4.62
N PRO A 236 28.23 17.27 -5.70
CA PRO A 236 28.57 16.89 -7.07
C PRO A 236 30.06 16.53 -7.25
N GLU A 237 30.95 17.29 -6.61
CA GLU A 237 32.39 17.10 -6.66
C GLU A 237 32.82 15.77 -6.03
N GLU A 238 32.16 15.36 -4.94
CA GLU A 238 32.40 14.07 -4.29
C GLU A 238 31.84 12.90 -5.09
N HIS A 239 30.67 13.06 -5.74
CA HIS A 239 30.16 12.06 -6.68
C HIS A 239 31.19 11.78 -7.77
N MET A 240 31.72 12.84 -8.39
CA MET A 240 32.72 12.75 -9.46
C MET A 240 34.00 12.06 -8.98
N SER A 241 34.58 12.56 -7.88
CA SER A 241 35.81 12.00 -7.30
C SER A 241 35.68 10.50 -6.97
N ARG A 242 34.56 10.09 -6.38
CA ARG A 242 34.32 8.68 -6.01
C ARG A 242 34.10 7.79 -7.24
N VAL A 243 33.42 8.28 -8.28
CA VAL A 243 33.23 7.54 -9.54
C VAL A 243 34.56 7.36 -10.28
N MET A 244 35.41 8.40 -10.30
CA MET A 244 36.75 8.34 -10.87
C MET A 244 37.63 7.32 -10.15
N ALA A 245 37.62 7.32 -8.81
CA ALA A 245 38.37 6.34 -8.02
C ALA A 245 37.94 4.88 -8.27
N GLN A 246 36.72 4.66 -8.76
CA GLN A 246 36.19 3.35 -9.13
C GLN A 246 36.55 2.91 -10.57
N GLY A 247 37.38 3.69 -11.28
CA GLY A 247 37.84 3.36 -12.64
C GLY A 247 36.81 3.63 -13.74
N ASP A 248 35.74 4.35 -13.43
CA ASP A 248 34.73 4.77 -14.41
C ASP A 248 35.11 6.14 -14.96
N PHE A 249 35.85 6.15 -16.07
CA PHE A 249 36.38 7.35 -16.71
C PHE A 249 35.41 8.02 -17.69
N ARG A 250 34.20 7.48 -17.89
CA ARG A 250 33.15 8.11 -18.70
C ARG A 250 32.90 9.59 -18.34
N PRO A 251 33.00 10.01 -17.06
CA PRO A 251 32.89 11.41 -16.68
C PRO A 251 34.07 12.31 -17.08
N MET A 252 35.26 11.76 -17.40
CA MET A 252 36.46 12.54 -17.76
C MET A 252 36.51 12.98 -19.22
N ALA A 253 35.67 12.43 -20.11
CA ALA A 253 35.76 12.72 -21.54
C ALA A 253 35.45 14.19 -21.91
N ALA A 254 34.91 15.00 -20.97
CA ALA A 254 34.61 16.42 -21.16
C ALA A 254 34.60 17.22 -19.83
N ASN A 255 35.67 17.12 -19.03
CA ASN A 255 35.81 17.54 -17.62
C ASN A 255 34.89 18.69 -17.10
N ASP A 256 34.91 19.87 -17.73
CA ASP A 256 34.09 21.01 -17.27
C ASP A 256 32.60 20.86 -17.64
N GLN A 257 32.32 20.43 -18.87
CA GLN A 257 30.95 20.20 -19.34
C GLN A 257 30.28 19.05 -18.58
N ALA A 258 31.04 18.00 -18.24
CA ALA A 258 30.57 16.83 -17.51
C ALA A 258 30.18 17.18 -16.06
N MET A 259 30.93 18.07 -15.40
CA MET A 259 30.57 18.56 -14.07
C MET A 259 29.32 19.42 -14.09
N GLU A 260 29.16 20.28 -15.10
CA GLU A 260 27.93 21.06 -15.30
C GLU A 260 26.73 20.18 -15.61
N ASP A 261 26.89 19.16 -16.46
CA ASP A 261 25.86 18.17 -16.76
C ASP A 261 25.43 17.41 -15.50
N LEU A 262 26.40 16.99 -14.68
CA LEU A 262 26.13 16.32 -13.40
C LEU A 262 25.32 17.23 -12.46
N ARG A 263 25.70 18.51 -12.35
CA ARG A 263 24.95 19.49 -11.55
C ARG A 263 23.52 19.65 -12.07
N ARG A 264 23.33 19.80 -13.39
CA ARG A 264 21.99 19.88 -14.01
C ARG A 264 21.15 18.63 -13.76
N ILE A 265 21.73 17.44 -13.86
CA ILE A 265 21.02 16.17 -13.59
C ILE A 265 20.62 16.10 -12.11
N LEU A 266 21.51 16.47 -11.19
CA LEU A 266 21.22 16.49 -9.76
C LEU A 266 20.10 17.46 -9.43
N GLU A 267 20.14 18.67 -9.97
CA GLU A 267 19.12 19.70 -9.77
C GLU A 267 17.75 19.23 -10.31
N ALA A 268 17.71 18.68 -11.52
CA ALA A 268 16.48 18.15 -12.11
C ALA A 268 15.88 16.98 -11.29
N ARG A 269 16.74 16.14 -10.68
CA ARG A 269 16.31 14.96 -9.92
C ARG A 269 16.10 15.21 -8.43
N GLU A 270 16.52 16.36 -7.88
CA GLU A 270 16.45 16.63 -6.45
C GLU A 270 15.01 16.55 -5.92
N SER A 271 14.06 17.14 -6.63
CA SER A 271 12.64 17.09 -6.26
C SER A 271 12.09 15.66 -6.20
N LEU A 272 12.61 14.77 -7.05
CA LEU A 272 12.22 13.37 -7.10
C LEU A 272 12.88 12.58 -5.97
N TYR A 273 14.19 12.75 -5.75
CA TYR A 273 14.89 12.12 -4.63
C TYR A 273 14.31 12.52 -3.27
N ARG A 274 13.84 13.77 -3.13
CA ARG A 274 13.21 14.27 -1.90
C ARG A 274 11.90 13.55 -1.53
N LYS A 275 11.31 12.77 -2.45
CA LYS A 275 10.15 11.91 -2.12
C LYS A 275 10.51 10.72 -1.21
N ALA A 276 11.81 10.44 -1.02
CA ALA A 276 12.28 9.41 -0.10
C ALA A 276 11.85 9.69 1.35
N ASP A 277 11.77 8.64 2.17
CA ASP A 277 11.42 8.75 3.59
C ASP A 277 12.51 9.44 4.41
N LEU A 278 13.76 9.20 4.03
CA LEU A 278 14.93 9.72 4.72
C LEU A 278 15.94 10.29 3.73
N VAL A 279 16.58 11.40 4.12
CA VAL A 279 17.73 11.96 3.42
C VAL A 279 18.97 11.82 4.30
N LEU A 280 20.01 11.18 3.78
CA LEU A 280 21.32 11.09 4.41
C LEU A 280 22.36 11.80 3.55
N ASP A 281 22.85 12.94 4.03
CA ASP A 281 23.97 13.64 3.43
C ASP A 281 25.30 13.06 3.92
N THR A 282 26.10 12.54 2.98
CA THR A 282 27.41 11.90 3.21
C THR A 282 28.59 12.82 2.86
N SER A 283 28.31 14.09 2.55
CA SER A 283 29.32 15.06 2.12
C SER A 283 30.26 15.40 3.27
N GLY A 284 31.57 15.38 3.02
CA GLY A 284 32.60 15.73 3.99
C GLY A 284 32.70 14.82 5.22
N THR A 285 32.05 13.65 5.19
CA THR A 285 32.04 12.69 6.32
C THR A 285 32.66 11.36 5.91
N SER A 286 33.26 10.67 6.88
CA SER A 286 33.77 9.30 6.66
C SER A 286 32.63 8.31 6.43
N VAL A 287 32.96 7.13 5.90
CA VAL A 287 31.99 6.04 5.71
C VAL A 287 31.44 5.59 7.06
N GLU A 288 32.27 5.55 8.10
CA GLU A 288 31.92 5.16 9.47
C GLU A 288 30.94 6.15 10.09
N GLU A 289 31.19 7.46 9.97
CA GLU A 289 30.28 8.51 10.45
C GLU A 289 28.95 8.50 9.70
N SER A 290 29.01 8.39 8.36
CA SER A 290 27.80 8.27 7.52
C SER A 290 26.97 7.05 7.91
N PHE A 291 27.62 5.92 8.16
CA PHE A 291 26.97 4.68 8.57
C PHE A 291 26.36 4.79 9.97
N ALA A 292 27.07 5.38 10.93
CA ALA A 292 26.54 5.62 12.27
C ALA A 292 25.29 6.50 12.23
N ARG A 293 25.31 7.58 11.43
CA ARG A 293 24.13 8.45 11.21
C ARG A 293 22.98 7.71 10.55
N LEU A 294 23.27 6.90 9.53
CA LEU A 294 22.26 6.07 8.87
C LEU A 294 21.58 5.12 9.87
N LYS A 295 22.39 4.38 10.65
CA LYS A 295 21.90 3.44 11.66
C LYS A 295 21.04 4.13 12.71
N ALA A 296 21.53 5.22 13.31
CA ALA A 296 20.79 5.96 14.33
C ALA A 296 19.44 6.46 13.80
N THR A 297 19.42 6.98 12.57
CA THR A 297 18.19 7.53 11.98
C THR A 297 17.20 6.43 11.59
N LEU A 298 17.68 5.29 11.09
CA LEU A 298 16.83 4.13 10.82
C LEU A 298 16.25 3.55 12.12
N GLN A 299 17.03 3.46 13.20
CA GLN A 299 16.53 2.99 14.49
C GLN A 299 15.43 3.92 15.04
N ALA A 300 15.60 5.24 14.94
CA ALA A 300 14.60 6.19 15.43
C ALA A 300 13.29 6.15 14.62
N ASN A 301 13.35 5.87 13.31
CA ASN A 301 12.18 5.91 12.44
C ASN A 301 11.50 4.56 12.24
N LEU A 302 12.20 3.43 12.45
CA LEU A 302 11.68 2.08 12.22
C LEU A 302 11.23 1.36 13.51
N GLN A 303 11.47 1.95 14.69
CA GLN A 303 10.94 1.47 15.98
C GLN A 303 9.45 1.79 16.15
#